data_AF-A0A822DNB9-F1
#
_entry.id   AF-A0A822DNB9-F1
#
_cell.length_a   1.000
_cell.length_b   1.000
_cell.length_c   1.000
_cell.angle_alpha   90.00
_cell.angle_beta   90.00
_cell.angle_gamma   90.00
#
_symmetry.space_group_name_H-M   'P 1'
#
loop_
_entity.id
_entity.type
_entity.pdbx_description
1 polymer ?
#
loop_
_entity_poly.entity_id
_entity_poly.type
_entity_poly.pdbx_seq_one_letter_code
_entity_poly.pdbx_strand_id
1 'polypeptide(L)'
;NIQPTIIHDELHTVFGNESLSFRTVARWSKWFREGREEIEDETRPGRPITEATSENIEQVHSIINDEPYITVKELQAQTDLSHGTS
;
A
#
# COMPACT_ATOMS: atom_id res chain seq x y z
N ASN A 1 -32.33 11.41 -3.57
CA ASN A 1 -31.08 11.40 -2.78
C ASN A 1 -31.26 10.36 -1.68
N ILE A 2 -30.66 9.17 -1.83
CA ILE A 2 -30.79 8.08 -0.83
C ILE A 2 -29.91 8.41 0.37
N GLN A 3 -30.45 8.24 1.59
CA GLN A 3 -29.69 8.50 2.82
C GLN A 3 -28.77 7.30 3.13
N PRO A 4 -27.51 7.52 3.56
CA PRO A 4 -26.58 6.43 3.88
C PRO A 4 -27.12 5.43 4.92
N THR A 5 -27.99 5.88 5.83
CA THR A 5 -28.64 5.03 6.83
C THR A 5 -29.51 3.95 6.18
N ILE A 6 -30.29 4.31 5.16
CA ILE A 6 -31.15 3.36 4.44
C ILE A 6 -30.29 2.30 3.74
N ILE A 7 -29.22 2.73 3.07
CA ILE A 7 -28.29 1.81 2.38
C ILE A 7 -27.64 0.86 3.39
N HIS A 8 -27.21 1.37 4.54
CA HIS A 8 -26.60 0.56 5.58
C HIS A 8 -27.59 -0.47 6.16
N ASP A 9 -28.83 -0.07 6.43
CA ASP A 9 -29.85 -0.96 6.98
C ASP A 9 -30.24 -2.07 5.99
N GLU A 10 -30.32 -1.74 4.70
CA GLU A 10 -30.53 -2.72 3.63
C GLU A 10 -29.36 -3.72 3.53
N LEU A 11 -28.11 -3.22 3.53
CA LEU A 11 -26.92 -4.06 3.53
C LEU A 11 -26.85 -4.95 4.78
N HIS A 12 -27.18 -4.41 5.96
CA HIS A 12 -27.18 -5.17 7.20
C HIS A 12 -28.28 -6.24 7.24
N THR A 13 -29.44 -5.96 6.63
CA THR A 13 -30.53 -6.95 6.51
C THR A 13 -30.10 -8.18 5.70
N VAL A 14 -29.24 -8.00 4.68
CA VAL A 14 -28.77 -9.08 3.81
C VAL A 14 -27.52 -9.77 4.35
N PHE A 15 -26.53 -9.00 4.81
CA PHE A 15 -25.20 -9.50 5.16
C PHE A 15 -24.95 -9.61 6.67
N GLY A 16 -25.85 -9.11 7.52
CA GLY A 16 -25.72 -9.19 8.97
C GLY A 16 -24.37 -8.63 9.46
N ASN A 17 -23.63 -9.43 10.21
CA ASN A 17 -22.32 -9.06 10.77
C ASN A 17 -21.21 -8.92 9.73
N GLU A 18 -21.39 -9.46 8.52
CA GLU A 18 -20.44 -9.32 7.40
C GLU A 18 -20.72 -8.05 6.57
N SER A 19 -21.72 -7.26 6.96
CA SER A 19 -22.05 -6.00 6.30
C SER A 19 -20.95 -4.95 6.43
N LEU A 20 -20.92 -4.03 5.47
CA LEU A 20 -20.06 -2.86 5.52
C LEU A 20 -20.44 -1.97 6.71
N SER A 21 -19.43 -1.44 7.41
CA SER A 21 -19.66 -0.45 8.46
C SER A 21 -20.39 0.78 7.91
N PHE A 22 -21.25 1.40 8.74
CA PHE A 22 -21.91 2.66 8.40
C PHE A 22 -20.94 3.73 7.89
N ARG A 23 -19.73 3.83 8.48
CA ARG A 23 -18.70 4.79 8.05
C ARG A 23 -18.26 4.55 6.59
N THR A 24 -18.11 3.29 6.20
CA THR A 24 -17.79 2.91 4.81
C THR A 24 -18.93 3.30 3.88
N VAL A 25 -20.18 2.96 4.23
CA VAL A 25 -21.38 3.30 3.45
C VAL A 25 -21.53 4.81 3.26
N ALA A 26 -21.35 5.60 4.32
CA ALA A 26 -21.42 7.06 4.27
C ALA A 26 -20.35 7.67 3.35
N ARG A 27 -19.11 7.15 3.40
CA ARG A 27 -18.02 7.59 2.51
C ARG A 27 -18.33 7.31 1.05
N TRP A 28 -18.72 6.08 0.70
CA TRP A 28 -19.09 5.72 -0.67
C TRP A 28 -20.31 6.50 -1.17
N SER A 29 -21.33 6.69 -0.33
CA SER A 29 -22.51 7.51 -0.65
C SER A 29 -22.15 8.95 -1.00
N LYS A 30 -21.13 9.51 -0.33
CA LYS A 30 -20.60 10.85 -0.64
C LYS A 30 -19.88 10.86 -2.00
N TRP A 31 -18.99 9.90 -2.24
CA TRP A 31 -18.25 9.79 -3.51
C TRP A 31 -19.16 9.65 -4.73
N PHE A 32 -20.17 8.77 -4.66
CA PHE A 32 -21.14 8.64 -5.76
C PHE A 32 -21.93 9.92 -5.98
N ARG A 33 -22.26 10.66 -4.92
CA ARG A 33 -22.92 11.98 -5.06
C ARG A 33 -22.01 13.03 -5.71
N GLU A 34 -20.71 12.92 -5.49
CA GLU A 34 -19.69 13.80 -6.07
C GLU A 34 -19.29 13.39 -7.50
N GLY A 35 -19.93 12.34 -8.06
CA GLY A 35 -19.72 11.90 -9.45
C GLY A 35 -18.55 10.92 -9.63
N ARG A 36 -17.99 10.37 -8.54
CA ARG A 36 -17.04 9.26 -8.65
C ARG A 36 -17.80 7.98 -9.01
N GLU A 37 -17.53 7.43 -10.18
CA GLU A 37 -18.14 6.18 -10.66
C GLU A 37 -17.22 4.97 -10.53
N GLU A 38 -15.93 5.19 -10.27
CA GLU A 38 -14.93 4.14 -10.10
C GLU A 38 -15.17 3.36 -8.79
N ILE A 39 -15.38 2.06 -8.94
CA ILE A 39 -15.58 1.11 -7.84
C ILE A 39 -14.28 0.39 -7.43
N GLU A 40 -13.25 0.50 -8.26
CA GLU A 40 -11.96 -0.11 -7.99
C GLU A 40 -11.23 0.63 -6.87
N ASP A 41 -10.37 -0.11 -6.16
CA ASP A 41 -9.44 0.48 -5.23
C ASP A 41 -8.44 1.34 -6.00
N GLU A 42 -8.24 2.58 -5.56
CA GLU A 42 -7.17 3.41 -6.09
C GLU A 42 -5.82 2.70 -5.94
N THR A 43 -4.91 2.92 -6.89
CA THR A 43 -3.54 2.41 -6.82
C THR A 43 -2.96 2.77 -5.46
N ARG A 44 -2.80 1.76 -4.61
CA ARG A 44 -2.18 1.94 -3.30
C ARG A 44 -0.71 2.16 -3.57
N PRO A 45 -0.11 3.31 -3.20
CA PRO A 45 1.33 3.41 -3.21
C PRO A 45 1.83 2.28 -2.31
N GLY A 46 2.56 1.34 -2.90
CA GLY A 46 3.26 0.33 -2.13
C GLY A 46 4.21 0.99 -1.13
N ARG A 47 4.88 0.20 -0.29
CA ARG A 47 5.97 0.73 0.52
C ARG A 47 6.95 1.42 -0.44
N PRO A 48 7.29 2.71 -0.22
CA PRO A 48 8.38 3.33 -0.96
C PRO A 48 9.62 2.46 -0.79
N ILE A 49 10.13 1.89 -1.88
CA ILE A 49 11.39 1.16 -1.85
C ILE A 49 12.48 2.23 -1.89
N THR A 50 12.72 2.88 -0.76
CA THR A 50 13.76 3.91 -0.61
C THR A 50 15.16 3.31 -0.74
N GLU A 51 15.28 1.98 -0.66
CA GLU A 51 16.55 1.26 -0.65
C GLU A 51 16.98 0.76 -2.03
N ALA A 52 16.05 0.62 -3.00
CA ALA A 52 16.34 0.15 -4.36
C ALA A 52 16.32 1.31 -5.37
N THR A 53 16.92 2.44 -5.00
CA THR A 53 17.21 3.51 -5.95
C THR A 53 18.35 3.09 -6.88
N SER A 54 18.44 3.67 -8.07
CA SER A 54 19.57 3.40 -8.99
C SER A 54 20.92 3.69 -8.33
N GLU A 55 21.00 4.75 -7.52
CA GLU A 55 22.20 5.13 -6.76
C GLU A 55 22.63 4.04 -5.78
N ASN A 56 21.71 3.51 -4.97
CA ASN A 56 22.01 2.44 -4.04
C ASN A 56 22.40 1.14 -4.76
N ILE A 57 21.76 0.85 -5.89
CA ILE A 57 22.09 -0.30 -6.74
C ILE A 57 23.53 -0.17 -7.27
N GLU A 58 23.90 1.00 -7.81
CA GLU A 58 25.24 1.28 -8.31
C GLU A 58 26.30 1.19 -7.19
N GLN A 59 26.00 1.73 -6.01
CA GLN A 59 26.88 1.65 -4.83
C GLN A 59 27.14 0.18 -4.43
N VAL A 60 26.08 -0.63 -4.32
CA VAL A 60 26.17 -2.07 -4.02
C VAL A 60 26.98 -2.81 -5.08
N HIS A 61 26.76 -2.51 -6.37
CA HIS A 61 27.54 -3.09 -7.47
C HIS A 61 29.03 -2.75 -7.39
N SER A 62 29.37 -1.50 -7.06
CA SER A 62 30.78 -1.09 -6.90
C SER A 62 31.46 -1.87 -5.79
N ILE A 63 30.83 -1.98 -4.62
CA ILE A 63 31.39 -2.69 -3.46
C ILE A 63 31.62 -4.17 -3.78
N ILE A 64 30.67 -4.83 -4.46
CA ILE A 64 30.81 -6.25 -4.85
C ILE A 64 31.92 -6.44 -5.90
N ASN A 65 32.10 -5.49 -6.83
CA ASN A 65 33.17 -5.56 -7.82
C ASN A 65 34.56 -5.41 -7.18
N ASP A 66 34.68 -4.55 -6.16
CA ASP A 66 35.93 -4.33 -5.43
C ASP A 66 36.24 -5.48 -4.45
N GLU A 67 35.21 -6.02 -3.78
CA GLU A 67 35.30 -7.15 -2.85
C GLU A 67 34.22 -8.23 -3.15
N PRO A 68 34.52 -9.19 -4.04
CA PRO A 68 33.54 -10.19 -4.49
C PRO A 68 33.00 -11.13 -3.42
N TYR A 69 33.66 -11.20 -2.25
CA TYR A 69 33.30 -12.10 -1.14
C TYR A 69 32.72 -11.36 0.07
N ILE A 70 32.34 -10.07 -0.09
CA ILE A 70 31.73 -9.29 0.97
C ILE A 70 30.44 -9.94 1.49
N THR A 71 30.27 -9.99 2.80
CA THR A 71 29.03 -10.51 3.40
C THR A 71 27.91 -9.48 3.36
N VAL A 72 26.65 -9.94 3.38
CA VAL A 72 25.49 -9.04 3.46
C VAL A 72 25.61 -8.08 4.65
N LYS A 73 26.08 -8.54 5.81
CA LYS A 73 26.23 -7.70 7.00
C LYS A 73 27.24 -6.58 6.82
N GLU A 74 28.37 -6.85 6.16
CA GLU A 74 29.39 -5.85 5.86
C GLU A 74 28.89 -4.86 4.81
N LEU A 75 28.20 -5.34 3.78
CA LEU A 75 27.61 -4.52 2.74
C LEU A 75 26.55 -3.56 3.31
N GLN A 76 25.73 -4.01 4.26
CA GLN A 76 24.80 -3.14 4.99
C GLN A 76 25.53 -2.08 5.81
N ALA A 77 26.63 -2.43 6.48
CA ALA A 77 27.42 -1.48 7.27
C ALA A 77 28.11 -0.42 6.39
N GLN A 78 28.36 -0.70 5.11
CA GLN A 78 28.96 0.25 4.16
C GLN A 78 27.95 1.13 3.43
N THR A 79 26.71 0.66 3.30
CA THR A 79 25.66 1.32 2.50
C THR A 79 24.52 1.92 3.34
N ASP A 80 24.47 1.60 4.64
CA ASP A 80 23.35 1.90 5.55
C ASP A 80 21.99 1.38 5.05
N LEU A 81 21.99 0.40 4.12
CA LEU A 81 20.78 -0.21 3.57
C LEU A 81 20.30 -1.35 4.46
N SER A 82 18.98 -1.43 4.70
CA SER A 82 18.41 -2.58 5.38
C SER A 82 18.27 -3.78 4.44
N HIS A 83 18.23 -4.98 5.01
CA HIS A 83 17.99 -6.19 4.25
C HIS A 83 16.48 -6.40 4.19
N GLY A 84 15.91 -6.18 3.01
CA GLY A 84 14.52 -6.52 2.74
C GLY A 84 14.34 -8.04 2.72
N THR A 85 13.51 -8.56 3.63
CA THR A 85 12.94 -9.91 3.47
C THR A 85 11.75 -9.79 2.52
N SER A 86 11.88 -10.33 1.32
CA SER A 86 10.74 -10.54 0.40
C SER A 86 9.83 -11.64 0.93
#